data_AF-A0A3D1UTM9-F1
#
_entry.id   AF-A0A3D1UTM9-F1
#
_cell.length_a   1.000
_cell.length_b   1.000
_cell.length_c   1.000
_cell.angle_alpha   90.00
_cell.angle_beta   90.00
_cell.angle_gamma   90.00
#
_symmetry.space_group_name_H-M   'P 1'
#
loop_
_entity.id
_entity.type
_entity.pdbx_description
1 polymer ?
#
loop_
_entity_poly.entity_id
_entity_poly.type
_entity_poly.pdbx_seq_one_letter_code
_entity_poly.pdbx_strand_id
1 'polypeptide(L)'
;MNFFRTVFQVCTGTTVFLQLMNRSLWRAFFHFVLLIFLLSFSLAAVNSYFIGREIKRVCNVLFEQVGGVKISKDAGIRLLKNPDHVQSYILNPMMRLDYFPGGTFQADAVKKWDSDCGIVLLDRAIITWFRSMPDAAHEQYMVMSSVPDGDLAKKIPMMRLMESKAELGTYLADGFSLKKGEKIGNLSLWPDGYSVDNPSVVAGQMISGVAFVIFCMAFFGMSMLGVFTVFFFALAQYFWSSNAQERRMSFRTVLVITVYAAVPPLIIAALLSGIGVPFLSFQTVFFIAFFTYHLVVFSRIQKQLNPPKKDDEDIF
;
A
#
# COMPACT_ATOMS: atom_id res chain seq x y z
N MET A 1 -21.28 16.90 -19.01
CA MET A 1 -21.69 16.43 -17.68
C MET A 1 -20.47 16.35 -16.78
N ASN A 2 -20.50 17.11 -15.69
CA ASN A 2 -19.42 17.16 -14.73
C ASN A 2 -19.28 15.80 -14.02
N PHE A 3 -18.04 15.37 -13.77
CA PHE A 3 -17.73 14.06 -13.15
C PHE A 3 -18.59 13.76 -11.92
N PHE A 4 -18.63 14.68 -10.94
CA PHE A 4 -19.39 14.50 -9.70
C PHE A 4 -20.89 14.34 -9.93
N ARG A 5 -21.46 15.05 -10.92
CA ARG A 5 -22.88 14.89 -11.27
C ARG A 5 -23.15 13.52 -11.86
N THR A 6 -22.24 13.00 -12.69
CA THR A 6 -22.35 11.62 -13.21
C THR A 6 -22.29 10.61 -12.08
N VAL A 7 -21.31 10.72 -11.17
CA VAL A 7 -21.18 9.82 -10.02
C VAL A 7 -22.45 9.84 -9.17
N PHE A 8 -22.94 11.03 -8.80
CA PHE A 8 -24.15 11.17 -7.99
C PHE A 8 -25.38 10.54 -8.67
N GLN A 9 -25.59 10.78 -9.96
CA GLN A 9 -26.73 10.22 -10.69
C GLN A 9 -26.66 8.70 -10.80
N VAL A 10 -25.47 8.16 -11.04
CA VAL A 10 -25.27 6.71 -11.12
C VAL A 10 -25.41 6.04 -9.76
N CYS A 11 -25.18 6.76 -8.66
CA CYS A 11 -25.43 6.24 -7.30
C CYS A 11 -26.90 6.35 -6.86
N THR A 12 -27.67 7.26 -7.45
CA THR A 12 -29.06 7.55 -7.02
C THR A 12 -30.12 6.82 -7.84
N GLY A 13 -29.79 6.32 -9.03
CA GLY A 13 -30.74 5.52 -9.80
C GLY A 13 -30.21 4.99 -11.13
N THR A 14 -30.98 4.07 -11.71
CA THR A 14 -30.59 3.36 -12.95
C THR A 14 -31.13 4.00 -14.23
N THR A 15 -31.96 5.04 -14.14
CA THR A 15 -32.52 5.76 -15.31
C THR A 15 -31.47 6.54 -16.10
N VAL A 16 -30.40 7.00 -15.44
CA VAL A 16 -29.32 7.76 -16.08
C VAL A 16 -28.57 6.92 -17.13
N PHE A 17 -28.58 5.59 -17.02
CA PHE A 17 -27.79 4.72 -17.89
C PHE A 17 -28.22 4.79 -19.37
N LEU A 18 -29.49 5.04 -19.66
CA LEU A 18 -29.95 5.29 -21.03
C LEU A 18 -29.24 6.50 -21.66
N GLN A 19 -29.01 7.56 -20.88
CA GLN A 19 -28.28 8.75 -21.34
C GLN A 19 -26.77 8.49 -21.46
N LEU A 20 -26.25 7.54 -20.67
CA LEU A 20 -24.83 7.18 -20.65
C LEU A 20 -24.45 6.28 -21.83
N MET A 21 -25.39 5.53 -22.43
CA MET A 21 -25.16 4.65 -23.58
C MET A 21 -24.46 5.34 -24.77
N ASN A 22 -24.78 6.61 -24.99
CA ASN A 22 -24.25 7.40 -26.12
C ASN A 22 -22.92 8.11 -25.79
N ARG A 23 -22.32 7.84 -24.62
CA ARG A 23 -21.07 8.50 -24.22
C ARG A 23 -19.86 7.91 -24.93
N SER A 24 -18.79 8.70 -24.97
CA SER A 24 -17.49 8.22 -25.41
C SER A 24 -16.89 7.27 -24.37
N LEU A 25 -16.29 6.18 -24.85
CA LEU A 25 -15.63 5.20 -24.00
C LEU A 25 -14.47 5.84 -23.23
N TRP A 26 -13.70 6.69 -23.89
CA TRP A 26 -12.62 7.48 -23.27
C TRP A 26 -13.08 8.30 -22.07
N ARG A 27 -14.27 8.90 -22.14
CA ARG A 27 -14.80 9.68 -21.02
C ARG A 27 -15.22 8.77 -19.87
N ALA A 28 -15.85 7.63 -20.17
CA ALA A 28 -16.21 6.65 -19.14
C ALA A 28 -14.96 6.12 -18.43
N PHE A 29 -13.92 5.76 -19.20
CA PHE A 29 -12.64 5.32 -18.66
C PHE A 29 -11.94 6.40 -17.84
N PHE A 30 -11.92 7.65 -18.32
CA PHE A 30 -11.37 8.77 -17.55
C PHE A 30 -12.10 8.98 -16.23
N HIS A 31 -13.45 8.98 -16.23
CA HIS A 31 -14.22 9.07 -14.98
C HIS A 31 -13.91 7.89 -14.04
N PHE A 32 -13.73 6.69 -14.58
CA PHE A 32 -13.40 5.50 -13.81
C PHE A 32 -12.04 5.61 -13.13
N VAL A 33 -10.99 5.98 -13.87
CA VAL A 33 -9.64 6.20 -13.32
C VAL A 33 -9.64 7.34 -12.32
N LEU A 34 -10.35 8.44 -12.59
CA LEU A 34 -10.47 9.57 -11.68
C LEU A 34 -11.16 9.17 -10.37
N LEU A 35 -12.21 8.35 -10.42
CA LEU A 35 -12.86 7.83 -9.23
C LEU A 35 -11.88 6.99 -8.40
N ILE A 36 -11.17 6.05 -9.03
CA ILE A 36 -10.19 5.20 -8.34
C ILE A 36 -9.10 6.06 -7.69
N PHE A 37 -8.58 7.07 -8.40
CA PHE A 37 -7.60 8.01 -7.86
C PHE A 37 -8.11 8.70 -6.58
N LEU A 38 -9.34 9.23 -6.60
CA LEU A 38 -9.94 9.91 -5.44
C LEU A 38 -10.21 8.95 -4.27
N LEU A 39 -10.64 7.72 -4.55
CA LEU A 39 -10.86 6.70 -3.53
C LEU A 39 -9.53 6.27 -2.90
N SER A 40 -8.48 6.06 -3.69
CA SER A 40 -7.14 5.74 -3.19
C SER A 40 -6.57 6.85 -2.32
N PHE A 41 -6.75 8.10 -2.74
CA PHE A 41 -6.32 9.26 -1.96
C PHE A 41 -7.05 9.32 -0.62
N SER A 42 -8.36 9.08 -0.61
CA SER A 42 -9.18 9.07 0.60
C SER A 42 -8.75 7.94 1.55
N LEU A 43 -8.53 6.74 1.03
CA LEU A 43 -8.03 5.60 1.80
C LEU A 43 -6.65 5.86 2.41
N ALA A 44 -5.72 6.41 1.62
CA ALA A 44 -4.41 6.81 2.10
C ALA A 44 -4.51 7.85 3.22
N ALA A 45 -5.31 8.90 3.04
CA ALA A 45 -5.49 9.94 4.05
C ALA A 45 -6.05 9.40 5.38
N VAL A 46 -7.09 8.58 5.33
CA VAL A 46 -7.71 7.98 6.53
C VAL A 46 -6.72 7.06 7.25
N ASN A 47 -6.07 6.13 6.53
CA ASN A 47 -5.15 5.19 7.14
C ASN A 47 -3.90 5.90 7.70
N SER A 48 -3.34 6.85 6.96
CA SER A 48 -2.18 7.63 7.43
C SER A 48 -2.49 8.52 8.63
N TYR A 49 -3.74 8.94 8.80
CA TYR A 49 -4.16 9.65 10.01
C TYR A 49 -4.10 8.74 11.24
N PHE A 50 -4.61 7.51 11.14
CA PHE A 50 -4.56 6.55 12.25
C PHE A 50 -3.14 6.05 12.53
N ILE A 51 -2.44 5.57 11.50
CA ILE A 51 -1.06 5.06 11.62
C ILE A 51 -0.11 6.20 12.04
N GLY A 52 -0.32 7.41 11.53
CA GLY A 52 0.55 8.54 11.81
C GLY A 52 0.52 9.02 13.25
N ARG A 53 -0.57 8.79 13.99
CA ARG A 53 -0.60 9.03 15.44
C ARG A 53 0.37 8.11 16.18
N GLU A 54 0.40 6.84 15.80
CA GLU A 54 1.31 5.86 16.41
C GLU A 54 2.76 6.16 16.03
N ILE A 55 3.04 6.44 14.75
CA ILE A 55 4.38 6.84 14.29
C ILE A 55 4.90 8.04 15.09
N LYS A 56 4.09 9.09 15.25
CA LYS A 56 4.48 10.28 16.03
C LYS A 56 4.79 9.93 17.48
N ARG A 57 3.94 9.10 18.11
CA ARG A 57 4.14 8.66 19.49
C ARG A 57 5.45 7.90 19.65
N VAL A 58 5.69 6.90 18.81
CA VAL A 58 6.92 6.08 18.84
C VAL A 58 8.15 6.95 18.57
N CYS A 59 8.11 7.83 17.57
CA CYS A 59 9.23 8.72 17.26
C CYS A 59 9.54 9.67 18.43
N ASN A 60 8.53 10.27 19.06
CA ASN A 60 8.76 11.18 20.20
C ASN A 60 9.42 10.44 21.36
N VAL A 61 8.87 9.30 21.79
CA VAL A 61 9.42 8.51 22.89
C VAL A 61 10.84 8.04 22.58
N LEU A 62 11.07 7.56 21.35
CA LEU A 62 12.39 7.11 20.93
C LEU A 62 13.42 8.25 20.98
N PHE A 63 13.09 9.40 20.39
CA PHE A 63 13.99 10.56 20.35
C PHE A 63 14.23 11.17 21.73
N GLU A 64 13.28 11.07 22.66
CA GLU A 64 13.53 11.42 24.07
C GLU A 64 14.62 10.55 24.68
N GLN A 65 14.67 9.26 24.37
CA GLN A 65 15.67 8.33 24.88
C GLN A 65 17.03 8.48 24.17
N VAL A 66 17.04 8.55 22.84
CA VAL A 66 18.29 8.51 22.05
C VAL A 66 18.81 9.89 21.64
N GLY A 67 18.00 10.94 21.80
CA GLY A 67 18.30 12.32 21.38
C GLY A 67 18.27 12.55 19.86
N GLY A 68 18.58 11.52 19.08
CA GLY A 68 18.67 11.57 17.63
C GLY A 68 19.82 10.71 17.13
N VAL A 69 20.12 10.83 15.83
CA VAL A 69 21.21 10.10 15.17
C VAL A 69 22.10 11.09 14.44
N LYS A 70 23.41 10.96 14.59
CA LYS A 70 24.43 11.69 13.85
C LYS A 70 25.25 10.73 12.99
N ILE A 71 25.53 11.12 11.75
CA ILE A 71 26.36 10.38 10.82
C ILE A 71 27.61 11.21 10.55
N SER A 72 28.78 10.61 10.73
CA SER A 72 30.06 11.28 10.52
C SER A 72 31.10 10.35 9.92
N LYS A 73 32.13 10.90 9.28
CA LYS A 73 33.23 10.09 8.74
C LYS A 73 34.05 9.40 9.82
N ASP A 74 34.24 10.07 10.95
CA ASP A 74 35.15 9.62 12.01
C ASP A 74 34.55 8.51 12.87
N ALA A 75 33.26 8.59 13.20
CA ALA A 75 32.61 7.66 14.11
C ALA A 75 31.49 6.85 13.46
N GLY A 76 31.17 7.10 12.18
CA GLY A 76 30.00 6.50 11.54
C GLY A 76 28.70 7.00 12.15
N ILE A 77 27.74 6.08 12.35
CA ILE A 77 26.43 6.35 12.94
C ILE A 77 26.54 6.35 14.47
N ARG A 78 26.17 7.46 15.11
CA ARG A 78 26.14 7.62 16.56
C ARG A 78 24.79 8.13 17.05
N LEU A 79 24.32 7.62 18.17
CA LEU A 79 23.21 8.27 18.87
C LEU A 79 23.68 9.58 19.50
N LEU A 80 22.78 10.55 19.67
CA LEU A 80 23.13 11.81 20.33
C LEU A 80 23.22 11.66 21.86
N LYS A 81 22.41 10.78 22.45
CA LYS A 81 22.48 10.41 23.87
C LYS A 81 23.16 9.06 24.06
N ASN A 82 24.06 8.99 25.03
CA ASN A 82 24.83 7.78 25.39
C ASN A 82 25.47 7.09 24.15
N PRO A 83 26.27 7.83 23.34
CA PRO A 83 26.78 7.35 22.04
C PRO A 83 27.66 6.11 22.12
N ASP A 84 28.31 5.87 23.27
CA ASP A 84 29.28 4.78 23.41
C ASP A 84 28.68 3.51 24.06
N HIS A 85 27.39 3.52 24.36
CA HIS A 85 26.72 2.42 25.04
C HIS A 85 25.81 1.64 24.09
N VAL A 86 25.84 0.32 24.22
CA VAL A 86 24.87 -0.57 23.56
C VAL A 86 23.48 -0.28 24.14
N GLN A 87 22.48 -0.14 23.26
CA GLN A 87 21.10 0.16 23.66
C GLN A 87 20.11 -0.70 22.88
N SER A 88 19.06 -1.15 23.56
CA SER A 88 17.99 -1.94 22.97
C SER A 88 16.64 -1.41 23.43
N TYR A 89 15.74 -1.16 22.49
CA TYR A 89 14.42 -0.61 22.72
C TYR A 89 13.37 -1.49 22.05
N ILE A 90 12.37 -1.91 22.81
CA ILE A 90 11.14 -2.50 22.25
C ILE A 90 10.20 -1.34 21.98
N LEU A 91 10.00 -1.00 20.70
CA LEU A 91 9.18 0.15 20.30
C LEU A 91 7.70 -0.17 20.43
N ASN A 92 7.31 -1.39 20.06
CA ASN A 92 6.00 -1.99 20.26
C ASN A 92 6.12 -3.53 20.23
N PRO A 93 5.06 -4.31 20.44
CA PRO A 93 5.16 -5.78 20.45
C PRO A 93 5.75 -6.40 19.17
N MET A 94 5.65 -5.72 18.03
CA MET A 94 6.10 -6.21 16.73
C MET A 94 7.48 -5.66 16.31
N MET A 95 7.93 -4.54 16.90
CA MET A 95 9.07 -3.77 16.40
C MET A 95 10.06 -3.41 17.50
N ARG A 96 11.35 -3.59 17.20
CA ARG A 96 12.46 -3.19 18.07
C ARG A 96 13.49 -2.31 17.37
N LEU A 97 14.28 -1.61 18.17
CA LEU A 97 15.47 -0.87 17.74
C LEU A 97 16.65 -1.31 18.60
N ASP A 98 17.74 -1.70 17.97
CA ASP A 98 18.99 -2.02 18.66
C ASP A 98 20.14 -1.16 18.11
N TYR A 99 21.04 -0.76 19.00
CA TYR A 99 22.19 0.08 18.70
C TYR A 99 23.46 -0.53 19.26
N PHE A 100 24.47 -0.68 18.39
CA PHE A 100 25.77 -1.24 18.75
C PHE A 100 26.90 -0.34 18.21
N PRO A 101 27.48 0.53 19.06
CA PRO A 101 28.59 1.39 18.66
C PRO A 101 29.94 0.65 18.63
N GLY A 102 30.84 1.08 17.76
CA GLY A 102 32.28 0.80 17.83
C GLY A 102 32.63 -0.69 17.71
N GLY A 103 31.93 -1.42 16.85
CA GLY A 103 32.11 -2.86 16.70
C GLY A 103 31.73 -3.70 17.93
N THR A 104 30.86 -3.21 18.80
CA THR A 104 30.35 -3.97 19.96
C THR A 104 29.35 -5.06 19.59
N PHE A 105 28.86 -5.08 18.35
CA PHE A 105 27.91 -6.08 17.88
C PHE A 105 28.52 -7.48 17.93
N GLN A 106 27.73 -8.44 18.43
CA GLN A 106 28.06 -9.86 18.46
C GLN A 106 26.98 -10.61 17.69
N ALA A 107 27.36 -11.57 16.84
CA ALA A 107 26.42 -12.33 16.02
C ALA A 107 25.31 -13.00 16.86
N ASP A 108 25.63 -13.45 18.07
CA ASP A 108 24.68 -14.08 18.99
C ASP A 108 23.60 -13.14 19.54
N ALA A 109 23.76 -11.82 19.41
CA ALA A 109 22.74 -10.86 19.86
C ALA A 109 21.38 -11.08 19.19
N VAL A 110 21.38 -11.51 17.93
CA VAL A 110 20.18 -11.75 17.13
C VAL A 110 19.34 -12.92 17.65
N LYS A 111 19.94 -13.83 18.42
CA LYS A 111 19.22 -14.97 19.03
C LYS A 111 18.11 -14.50 19.97
N LYS A 112 18.28 -13.33 20.58
CA LYS A 112 17.33 -12.69 21.52
C LYS A 112 16.27 -11.83 20.81
N TRP A 113 16.22 -11.86 19.49
CA TRP A 113 15.27 -11.07 18.71
C TRP A 113 14.01 -11.89 18.45
N ASP A 114 12.98 -11.62 19.25
CA ASP A 114 11.69 -12.32 19.17
C ASP A 114 10.59 -11.48 18.48
N SER A 115 10.91 -10.24 18.11
CA SER A 115 10.02 -9.33 17.37
C SER A 115 9.87 -9.75 15.90
N ASP A 116 8.77 -9.34 15.26
CA ASP A 116 8.53 -9.61 13.83
C ASP A 116 9.38 -8.74 12.91
N CYS A 117 9.78 -7.56 13.37
CA CYS A 117 10.67 -6.67 12.64
C CYS A 117 11.55 -5.83 13.58
N GLY A 118 12.57 -5.21 13.02
CA GLY A 118 13.39 -4.28 13.79
C GLY A 118 14.35 -3.47 12.95
N ILE A 119 14.94 -2.47 13.60
CA ILE A 119 16.01 -1.64 13.07
C ILE A 119 17.26 -1.87 13.91
N VAL A 120 18.40 -2.02 13.26
CA VAL A 120 19.70 -2.17 13.90
C VAL A 120 20.61 -1.06 13.40
N LEU A 121 21.13 -0.28 14.33
CA LEU A 121 22.06 0.80 14.09
C LEU A 121 23.47 0.30 14.40
N LEU A 122 24.28 0.16 13.36
CA LEU A 122 25.69 -0.20 13.40
C LEU A 122 26.53 0.97 12.90
N ASP A 123 27.84 0.92 13.09
CA ASP A 123 28.72 2.05 12.73
C ASP A 123 28.57 2.50 11.27
N ARG A 124 28.46 1.54 10.34
CA ARG A 124 28.45 1.80 8.90
C ARG A 124 27.11 1.50 8.22
N ALA A 125 26.08 1.09 8.97
CA ALA A 125 24.78 0.83 8.38
C ALA A 125 23.59 0.99 9.35
N ILE A 126 22.47 1.42 8.78
CA ILE A 126 21.13 1.31 9.36
C ILE A 126 20.47 0.12 8.66
N ILE A 127 20.23 -0.95 9.41
CA ILE A 127 19.67 -2.18 8.88
C ILE A 127 18.24 -2.32 9.36
N THR A 128 17.29 -2.48 8.45
CA THR A 128 15.91 -2.88 8.78
C THR A 128 15.73 -4.34 8.44
N TRP A 129 15.16 -5.13 9.34
CA TRP A 129 14.88 -6.54 9.10
C TRP A 129 13.42 -6.87 9.37
N PHE A 130 12.90 -7.83 8.61
CA PHE A 130 11.56 -8.37 8.74
C PHE A 130 11.65 -9.89 8.79
N ARG A 131 11.10 -10.48 9.84
CA ARG A 131 10.92 -11.92 9.95
C ARG A 131 9.78 -12.33 9.03
N SER A 132 10.11 -13.17 8.06
CA SER A 132 9.15 -13.86 7.22
C SER A 132 9.08 -15.32 7.70
N MET A 133 7.87 -15.81 7.94
CA MET A 133 7.62 -17.23 8.19
C MET A 133 6.83 -17.79 7.01
N PRO A 134 7.48 -18.04 5.86
CA PRO A 134 6.78 -18.51 4.65
C PRO A 134 6.16 -19.89 4.85
N ASP A 135 6.75 -20.73 5.71
CA ASP A 135 6.18 -21.98 6.21
C ASP A 135 6.63 -22.17 7.68
N ALA A 136 5.78 -22.74 8.53
CA ALA A 136 5.99 -22.87 9.99
C ALA A 136 7.29 -23.61 10.42
N ALA A 137 8.08 -24.13 9.46
CA ALA A 137 9.32 -24.85 9.69
C ALA A 137 10.59 -24.04 9.42
N HIS A 138 10.55 -22.92 8.68
CA HIS A 138 11.76 -22.17 8.29
C HIS A 138 11.58 -20.67 8.49
N GLU A 139 12.37 -20.10 9.41
CA GLU A 139 12.44 -18.66 9.61
C GLU A 139 13.35 -18.01 8.57
N GLN A 140 12.78 -17.12 7.76
CA GLN A 140 13.54 -16.29 6.84
C GLN A 140 13.54 -14.84 7.30
N TYR A 141 14.57 -14.09 6.92
CA TYR A 141 14.70 -12.68 7.27
C TYR A 141 14.94 -11.87 6.00
N MET A 142 14.01 -10.96 5.68
CA MET A 142 14.24 -9.95 4.66
C MET A 142 14.96 -8.77 5.29
N VAL A 143 16.15 -8.47 4.80
CA VAL A 143 17.02 -7.42 5.31
C VAL A 143 17.12 -6.30 4.29
N MET A 144 16.98 -5.07 4.75
CA MET A 144 17.18 -3.85 3.97
C MET A 144 18.29 -3.02 4.60
N SER A 145 19.31 -2.71 3.81
CA SER A 145 20.53 -2.08 4.29
C SER A 145 20.67 -0.66 3.75
N SER A 146 20.65 0.34 4.64
CA SER A 146 21.03 1.71 4.31
C SER A 146 22.45 1.95 4.80
N VAL A 147 23.40 2.08 3.86
CA VAL A 147 24.84 2.12 4.13
C VAL A 147 25.36 3.53 3.79
N PRO A 148 25.63 4.40 4.79
CA PRO A 148 26.17 5.73 4.51
C PRO A 148 27.54 5.71 3.82
N ASP A 149 28.35 4.68 4.13
CA ASP A 149 29.66 4.46 3.51
C ASP A 149 29.52 4.11 2.03
N GLY A 150 29.93 5.02 1.15
CA GLY A 150 29.74 4.89 -0.28
C GLY A 150 30.54 3.76 -0.95
N ASP A 151 31.66 3.36 -0.37
CA ASP A 151 32.45 2.25 -0.92
C ASP A 151 31.89 0.89 -0.50
N LEU A 152 31.35 0.83 0.72
CA LEU A 152 30.59 -0.33 1.19
C LEU A 152 29.23 -0.46 0.49
N ALA A 153 28.52 0.65 0.28
CA ALA A 153 27.21 0.69 -0.37
C ALA A 153 27.22 0.10 -1.80
N LYS A 154 28.35 0.19 -2.52
CA LYS A 154 28.51 -0.42 -3.85
C LYS A 154 28.60 -1.94 -3.81
N LYS A 155 28.97 -2.52 -2.67
CA LYS A 155 29.20 -3.96 -2.49
C LYS A 155 28.02 -4.64 -1.81
N ILE A 156 27.25 -3.89 -1.02
CA ILE A 156 26.14 -4.43 -0.25
C ILE A 156 24.84 -4.24 -1.05
N PRO A 157 24.09 -5.32 -1.33
CA PRO A 157 22.79 -5.17 -1.95
C PRO A 157 21.82 -4.43 -1.01
N MET A 158 20.97 -3.58 -1.58
CA MET A 158 19.98 -2.81 -0.81
C MET A 158 19.02 -3.72 -0.04
N MET A 159 18.69 -4.88 -0.61
CA MET A 159 17.82 -5.88 -0.01
C MET A 159 18.46 -7.27 -0.16
N ARG A 160 18.39 -8.07 0.90
CA ARG A 160 18.89 -9.45 0.92
C ARG A 160 17.97 -10.33 1.76
N LEU A 161 17.71 -11.53 1.26
CA LEU A 161 17.04 -12.58 2.04
C LEU A 161 18.10 -13.39 2.79
N MET A 162 17.83 -13.68 4.06
CA MET A 162 18.64 -14.57 4.89
C MET A 162 17.79 -15.77 5.30
N GLU A 163 18.39 -16.95 5.33
CA GLU A 163 17.69 -18.21 5.58
C GLU A 163 17.66 -18.60 7.07
N SER A 164 18.37 -17.86 7.93
CA SER A 164 18.36 -18.11 9.37
C SER A 164 18.81 -16.91 10.21
N LYS A 165 18.49 -16.95 11.51
CA LYS A 165 19.05 -16.01 12.50
C LYS A 165 20.59 -16.05 12.52
N ALA A 166 21.20 -17.22 12.34
CA ALA A 166 22.66 -17.36 12.35
C ALA A 166 23.31 -16.66 11.15
N GLU A 167 22.71 -16.79 9.96
CA GLU A 167 23.17 -16.07 8.76
C GLU A 167 23.02 -14.55 8.95
N LEU A 168 21.88 -14.10 9.49
CA LEU A 168 21.66 -12.68 9.81
C LEU A 168 22.72 -12.15 10.78
N GLY A 169 22.99 -12.87 11.88
CA GLY A 169 24.01 -12.45 12.85
C GLY A 169 25.41 -12.36 12.23
N THR A 170 25.79 -13.32 11.39
CA THR A 170 27.08 -13.32 10.69
C THR A 170 27.18 -12.15 9.72
N TYR A 171 26.14 -11.93 8.91
CA TYR A 171 26.08 -10.81 7.97
C TYR A 171 26.25 -9.45 8.66
N LEU A 172 25.62 -9.25 9.83
CA LEU A 172 25.72 -8.02 10.59
C LEU A 172 27.11 -7.82 11.22
N ALA A 173 27.72 -8.89 11.73
CA ALA A 173 29.02 -8.84 12.38
C ALA A 173 30.17 -8.52 11.42
N ASP A 174 30.15 -9.12 10.22
CA ASP A 174 31.28 -9.03 9.29
C ASP A 174 31.36 -7.70 8.52
N GLY A 175 30.21 -7.05 8.30
CA GLY A 175 30.09 -6.00 7.28
C GLY A 175 30.12 -4.56 7.77
N PHE A 176 29.64 -4.29 8.99
CA PHE A 176 29.13 -2.95 9.30
C PHE A 176 29.77 -2.27 10.52
N SER A 177 30.75 -2.91 11.14
CA SER A 177 31.52 -2.33 12.24
C SER A 177 32.64 -1.44 11.70
N LEU A 178 32.94 -0.34 12.39
CA LEU A 178 34.08 0.52 12.09
C LEU A 178 35.19 0.20 13.09
N LYS A 179 36.36 -0.25 12.60
CA LYS A 179 37.47 -0.60 13.50
C LYS A 179 38.13 0.66 14.05
N LYS A 180 38.81 0.53 15.20
CA LYS A 180 39.52 1.65 15.83
C LYS A 180 40.54 2.25 14.85
N GLY A 181 40.40 3.54 14.55
CA GLY A 181 41.27 4.28 13.64
C GLY A 181 40.84 4.23 12.17
N GLU A 182 39.84 3.42 11.80
CA GLU A 182 39.21 3.49 10.49
C GLU A 182 38.27 4.70 10.41
N LYS A 183 38.12 5.25 9.21
CA LYS A 183 37.18 6.31 8.89
C LYS A 183 36.41 5.94 7.64
N ILE A 184 35.18 6.44 7.53
CA ILE A 184 34.41 6.34 6.30
C ILE A 184 35.00 7.32 5.28
N GLY A 185 35.55 6.81 4.18
CA GLY A 185 36.21 7.63 3.17
C GLY A 185 35.23 8.58 2.47
N ASN A 186 34.07 8.04 2.08
CA ASN A 186 33.03 8.80 1.39
C ASN A 186 31.65 8.52 2.01
N LEU A 187 30.96 9.59 2.42
CA LEU A 187 29.55 9.52 2.80
C LEU A 187 28.73 9.76 1.53
N SER A 188 28.11 8.70 1.01
CA SER A 188 27.47 8.71 -0.31
C SER A 188 26.34 9.73 -0.44
N LEU A 189 25.40 9.68 0.51
CA LEU A 189 24.13 10.42 0.47
C LEU A 189 23.99 11.44 1.61
N TRP A 190 24.98 11.52 2.50
CA TRP A 190 24.88 12.27 3.75
C TRP A 190 26.04 13.27 3.86
N PRO A 191 25.76 14.55 4.19
CA PRO A 191 26.80 15.47 4.60
C PRO A 191 27.57 14.95 5.81
N ASP A 192 28.85 15.27 5.91
CA ASP A 192 29.62 14.94 7.12
C ASP A 192 29.08 15.71 8.33
N GLY A 193 28.85 14.98 9.41
CA GLY A 193 28.22 15.51 10.63
C GLY A 193 26.70 15.68 10.53
N TYR A 194 26.05 15.18 9.48
CA TYR A 194 24.60 15.22 9.34
C TYR A 194 23.90 14.61 10.56
N SER A 195 22.96 15.34 11.15
CA SER A 195 22.22 14.91 12.33
C SER A 195 20.71 14.98 12.09
N VAL A 196 20.01 14.00 12.64
CA VAL A 196 18.57 13.95 12.72
C VAL A 196 18.19 13.92 14.19
N ASP A 197 17.71 15.05 14.70
CA ASP A 197 17.36 15.28 16.10
C ASP A 197 15.91 15.74 16.28
N ASN A 198 15.20 16.02 15.19
CA ASN A 198 13.81 16.44 15.22
C ASN A 198 12.85 15.26 14.94
N PRO A 199 12.17 14.72 15.97
CA PRO A 199 11.25 13.59 15.80
C PRO A 199 10.07 13.91 14.87
N SER A 200 9.65 15.18 14.80
CA SER A 200 8.52 15.59 13.94
C SER A 200 8.86 15.47 12.46
N VAL A 201 10.12 15.74 12.09
CA VAL A 201 10.59 15.60 10.70
C VAL A 201 10.61 14.14 10.30
N VAL A 202 11.19 13.28 11.14
CA VAL A 202 11.26 11.82 10.89
C VAL A 202 9.86 11.22 10.81
N ALA A 203 9.00 11.52 11.80
CA ALA A 203 7.63 11.07 11.79
C ALA A 203 6.88 11.54 10.54
N GLY A 204 7.07 12.81 10.13
CA GLY A 204 6.47 13.35 8.91
C GLY A 204 6.89 12.62 7.64
N GLN A 205 8.17 12.29 7.51
CA GLN A 205 8.71 11.51 6.39
C GLN A 205 8.16 10.08 6.38
N MET A 206 8.13 9.40 7.53
CA MET A 206 7.56 8.05 7.66
C MET A 206 6.06 8.04 7.32
N ILE A 207 5.28 9.00 7.84
CA ILE A 207 3.85 9.13 7.54
C ILE A 207 3.61 9.34 6.05
N SER A 208 4.41 10.21 5.42
CA SER A 208 4.31 10.49 3.98
C SER A 208 4.66 9.26 3.14
N GLY A 209 5.71 8.52 3.54
CA GLY A 209 6.09 7.26 2.90
C GLY A 209 4.99 6.21 3.00
N VAL A 210 4.42 6.00 4.19
CA VAL A 210 3.30 5.08 4.41
C VAL A 210 2.07 5.50 3.60
N ALA A 211 1.73 6.80 3.58
CA ALA A 211 0.62 7.32 2.79
C ALA A 211 0.78 7.03 1.30
N PHE A 212 1.99 7.24 0.77
CA PHE A 212 2.32 6.97 -0.62
C PHE A 212 2.21 5.49 -0.97
N VAL A 213 2.73 4.60 -0.12
CA VAL A 213 2.62 3.15 -0.32
C VAL A 213 1.16 2.70 -0.32
N ILE A 214 0.36 3.15 0.66
CA ILE A 214 -1.07 2.82 0.73
C ILE A 214 -1.81 3.34 -0.51
N PHE A 215 -1.53 4.57 -0.93
CA PHE A 215 -2.11 5.15 -2.14
C PHE A 215 -1.80 4.29 -3.37
N CYS A 216 -0.53 3.93 -3.58
CA CYS A 216 -0.09 3.11 -4.72
C CYS A 216 -0.77 1.73 -4.69
N MET A 217 -0.72 1.02 -3.56
CA MET A 217 -1.34 -0.29 -3.41
C MET A 217 -2.85 -0.23 -3.68
N ALA A 218 -3.55 0.76 -3.12
CA ALA A 218 -4.97 0.95 -3.35
C ALA A 218 -5.29 1.30 -4.81
N PHE A 219 -4.52 2.20 -5.42
CA PHE A 219 -4.72 2.64 -6.81
C PHE A 219 -4.53 1.49 -7.80
N PHE A 220 -3.41 0.78 -7.71
CA PHE A 220 -3.13 -0.35 -8.61
C PHE A 220 -4.07 -1.52 -8.33
N GLY A 221 -4.34 -1.84 -7.05
CA GLY A 221 -5.26 -2.90 -6.67
C GLY A 221 -6.68 -2.68 -7.20
N MET A 222 -7.25 -1.49 -6.97
CA MET A 222 -8.58 -1.13 -7.46
C MET A 222 -8.62 -1.03 -8.99
N SER A 223 -7.56 -0.51 -9.63
CA SER A 223 -7.48 -0.43 -11.09
C SER A 223 -7.48 -1.80 -11.74
N MET A 224 -6.60 -2.70 -11.28
CA MET A 224 -6.50 -4.05 -11.84
C MET A 224 -7.80 -4.83 -11.64
N LEU A 225 -8.33 -4.85 -10.41
CA LEU A 225 -9.58 -5.54 -10.10
C LEU A 225 -10.76 -4.97 -10.89
N GLY A 226 -10.88 -3.64 -10.91
CA GLY A 226 -11.97 -2.94 -11.55
C GLY A 226 -11.96 -3.11 -13.07
N VAL A 227 -10.80 -2.97 -13.72
CA VAL A 227 -10.64 -3.21 -15.16
C VAL A 227 -11.00 -4.67 -15.49
N PHE A 228 -10.41 -5.63 -14.77
CA PHE A 228 -10.67 -7.05 -15.03
C PHE A 228 -12.17 -7.38 -14.90
N THR A 229 -12.80 -6.93 -13.81
CA THR A 229 -14.22 -7.19 -13.53
C THR A 229 -15.12 -6.53 -14.56
N VAL A 230 -14.87 -5.27 -14.91
CA VAL A 230 -15.65 -4.55 -15.93
C VAL A 230 -15.53 -5.24 -17.29
N PHE A 231 -14.33 -5.63 -17.72
CA PHE A 231 -14.15 -6.33 -18.99
C PHE A 231 -14.82 -7.70 -18.99
N PHE A 232 -14.62 -8.49 -17.94
CA PHE A 232 -15.23 -9.82 -17.80
C PHE A 232 -16.76 -9.75 -17.91
N PHE A 233 -17.40 -8.85 -17.13
CA PHE A 233 -18.85 -8.71 -17.16
C PHE A 233 -19.37 -8.08 -18.45
N ALA A 234 -18.65 -7.12 -19.04
CA ALA A 234 -19.03 -6.57 -20.34
C ALA A 234 -18.99 -7.63 -21.44
N LEU A 235 -17.98 -8.52 -21.42
CA LEU A 235 -17.85 -9.61 -22.37
C LEU A 235 -18.95 -10.66 -22.16
N ALA A 236 -19.17 -11.09 -20.93
CA ALA A 236 -20.23 -12.02 -20.56
C ALA A 236 -21.61 -11.49 -21.00
N GLN A 237 -21.91 -10.21 -20.71
CA GLN A 237 -23.16 -9.59 -21.08
C GLN A 237 -23.34 -9.45 -22.60
N TYR A 238 -22.26 -9.16 -23.34
CA TYR A 238 -22.30 -9.07 -24.80
C TYR A 238 -22.64 -10.40 -25.46
N PHE A 239 -22.01 -11.50 -25.01
CA PHE A 239 -22.31 -12.84 -25.53
C PHE A 239 -23.64 -13.40 -25.03
N TRP A 240 -24.04 -13.12 -23.78
CA TRP A 240 -25.34 -13.57 -23.27
C TRP A 240 -26.49 -12.86 -23.99
N SER A 241 -26.34 -11.57 -24.28
CA SER A 241 -27.30 -10.78 -25.04
C SER A 241 -27.36 -11.15 -26.52
N SER A 242 -26.35 -11.81 -27.11
CA SER A 242 -26.38 -12.16 -28.54
C SER A 242 -27.42 -13.23 -28.87
N ASN A 243 -27.84 -14.01 -27.87
CA ASN A 243 -28.79 -15.11 -27.98
C ASN A 243 -30.23 -14.72 -27.67
N ALA A 244 -30.49 -13.49 -27.18
CA ALA A 244 -31.81 -13.06 -26.73
C ALA A 244 -32.19 -11.66 -27.29
N GLN A 245 -33.14 -11.64 -28.25
CA GLN A 245 -33.94 -10.51 -28.76
C GLN A 245 -33.32 -9.47 -29.74
N GLU A 246 -34.23 -8.80 -30.46
CA GLU A 246 -34.11 -8.10 -31.76
C GLU A 246 -33.35 -6.76 -31.78
N ARG A 247 -33.04 -6.14 -30.63
CA ARG A 247 -32.21 -4.91 -30.56
C ARG A 247 -30.88 -5.16 -29.85
N ARG A 248 -29.83 -5.35 -30.64
CA ARG A 248 -28.46 -5.57 -30.16
C ARG A 248 -27.80 -4.26 -29.73
N MET A 249 -27.23 -4.24 -28.53
CA MET A 249 -26.30 -3.18 -28.11
C MET A 249 -24.88 -3.49 -28.62
N SER A 250 -24.17 -2.47 -29.08
CA SER A 250 -22.75 -2.62 -29.44
C SER A 250 -21.91 -2.96 -28.20
N PHE A 251 -20.82 -3.72 -28.36
CA PHE A 251 -19.88 -4.01 -27.26
C PHE A 251 -19.38 -2.74 -26.59
N ARG A 252 -19.11 -1.67 -27.36
CA ARG A 252 -18.74 -0.36 -26.83
C ARG A 252 -19.80 0.19 -25.86
N THR A 253 -21.07 0.08 -26.21
CA THR A 253 -22.18 0.55 -25.37
C THR A 253 -22.28 -0.25 -24.09
N VAL A 254 -22.19 -1.59 -24.19
CA VAL A 254 -22.14 -2.50 -23.03
C VAL A 254 -20.99 -2.11 -22.11
N LEU A 255 -19.79 -1.92 -22.66
CA LEU A 255 -18.61 -1.55 -21.88
C LEU A 255 -18.78 -0.20 -21.17
N VAL A 256 -19.34 0.82 -21.83
CA VAL A 256 -19.64 2.12 -21.20
C VAL A 256 -20.62 1.97 -20.04
N ILE A 257 -21.70 1.20 -20.21
CA ILE A 257 -22.67 0.93 -19.15
C ILE A 257 -21.96 0.24 -17.98
N THR A 258 -21.20 -0.82 -18.25
CA THR A 258 -20.53 -1.62 -17.23
C THR A 258 -19.51 -0.81 -16.44
N VAL A 259 -18.75 0.07 -17.10
CA VAL A 259 -17.82 1.01 -16.45
C VAL A 259 -18.56 1.90 -15.45
N TYR A 260 -19.70 2.48 -15.84
CA TYR A 260 -20.49 3.31 -14.93
C TYR A 260 -21.17 2.48 -13.83
N ALA A 261 -21.61 1.26 -14.12
CA ALA A 261 -22.18 0.36 -13.12
C ALA A 261 -21.17 -0.01 -12.02
N ALA A 262 -19.86 0.06 -12.30
CA ALA A 262 -18.82 -0.15 -11.29
C ALA A 262 -18.69 1.00 -10.28
N VAL A 263 -19.22 2.19 -10.57
CA VAL A 263 -19.02 3.39 -9.74
C VAL A 263 -19.59 3.22 -8.31
N PRO A 264 -20.87 2.89 -8.08
CA PRO A 264 -21.39 2.74 -6.72
C PRO A 264 -20.73 1.60 -5.93
N PRO A 265 -20.53 0.39 -6.50
CA PRO A 265 -19.81 -0.69 -5.84
C PRO A 265 -18.39 -0.32 -5.41
N LEU A 266 -17.63 0.42 -6.24
CA LEU A 266 -16.30 0.90 -5.88
C LEU A 266 -16.34 1.83 -4.67
N ILE A 267 -17.30 2.76 -4.62
CA ILE A 267 -17.47 3.68 -3.49
C ILE A 267 -17.82 2.90 -2.21
N ILE A 268 -18.79 1.98 -2.29
CA ILE A 268 -19.21 1.16 -1.14
C ILE A 268 -18.04 0.32 -0.61
N ALA A 269 -17.31 -0.36 -1.50
CA ALA A 269 -16.17 -1.19 -1.13
C ALA A 269 -15.03 -0.38 -0.50
N ALA A 270 -14.73 0.81 -1.05
CA ALA A 270 -13.73 1.71 -0.49
C ALA A 270 -14.13 2.25 0.88
N LEU A 271 -15.40 2.65 1.08
CA LEU A 271 -15.90 3.12 2.36
C LEU A 271 -15.81 2.03 3.44
N LEU A 272 -16.25 0.81 3.14
CA LEU A 272 -16.18 -0.30 4.09
C LEU A 272 -14.74 -0.72 4.42
N SER A 273 -13.85 -0.64 3.42
CA SER A 273 -12.42 -0.90 3.63
C SER A 273 -11.78 0.18 4.52
N GLY A 274 -12.20 1.44 4.38
CA GLY A 274 -11.74 2.53 5.25
C GLY A 274 -12.19 2.40 6.71
N ILE A 275 -13.30 1.70 6.96
CA ILE A 275 -13.80 1.43 8.33
C ILE A 275 -13.06 0.23 8.97
N GLY A 276 -12.39 -0.61 8.18
CA GLY A 276 -11.62 -1.75 8.69
C GLY A 276 -12.49 -2.92 9.15
N VAL A 277 -13.61 -3.18 8.47
CA VAL A 277 -14.49 -4.32 8.80
C VAL A 277 -13.72 -5.64 8.59
N PRO A 278 -13.50 -6.46 9.64
CA PRO A 278 -12.53 -7.57 9.57
C PRO A 278 -13.00 -8.77 8.74
N PHE A 279 -14.30 -8.90 8.45
CA PHE A 279 -14.87 -10.07 7.78
C PHE A 279 -15.07 -9.90 6.27
N LEU A 280 -15.01 -8.67 5.76
CA LEU A 280 -15.35 -8.36 4.37
C LEU A 280 -14.19 -7.64 3.68
N SER A 281 -13.48 -8.38 2.83
CA SER A 281 -12.43 -7.80 2.00
C SER A 281 -13.00 -6.83 0.95
N PHE A 282 -12.19 -5.85 0.52
CA PHE A 282 -12.55 -4.95 -0.58
C PHE A 282 -13.06 -5.71 -1.80
N GLN A 283 -12.35 -6.79 -2.17
CA GLN A 283 -12.67 -7.61 -3.34
C GLN A 283 -14.05 -8.24 -3.22
N THR A 284 -14.34 -8.84 -2.05
CA THR A 284 -15.62 -9.49 -1.77
C THR A 284 -16.78 -8.50 -1.85
N VAL A 285 -16.66 -7.35 -1.17
CA VAL A 285 -17.70 -6.32 -1.19
C VAL A 285 -17.91 -5.77 -2.59
N PHE A 286 -16.82 -5.45 -3.29
CA PHE A 286 -16.89 -4.93 -4.64
C PHE A 286 -17.60 -5.90 -5.58
N PHE A 287 -17.21 -7.19 -5.58
CA PHE A 287 -17.83 -8.20 -6.44
C PHE A 287 -19.32 -8.37 -6.17
N ILE A 288 -19.73 -8.51 -4.90
CA ILE A 288 -21.13 -8.72 -4.54
C ILE A 288 -21.99 -7.51 -4.93
N ALA A 289 -21.52 -6.31 -4.56
CA ALA A 289 -22.22 -5.07 -4.88
C ALA A 289 -22.28 -4.83 -6.40
N PHE A 290 -21.18 -5.10 -7.11
CA PHE A 290 -21.10 -4.94 -8.55
C PHE A 290 -22.00 -5.92 -9.28
N PHE A 291 -21.95 -7.20 -8.94
CA PHE A 291 -22.80 -8.22 -9.53
C PHE A 291 -24.28 -7.84 -9.40
N THR A 292 -24.70 -7.51 -8.18
CA THR A 292 -26.09 -7.11 -7.89
C THR A 292 -26.50 -5.87 -8.67
N TYR A 293 -25.68 -4.82 -8.63
CA TYR A 293 -26.01 -3.56 -9.30
C TYR A 293 -25.99 -3.68 -10.83
N HIS A 294 -25.05 -4.46 -11.37
CA HIS A 294 -24.94 -4.75 -12.80
C HIS A 294 -26.19 -5.43 -13.33
N LEU A 295 -26.70 -6.46 -12.63
CA LEU A 295 -27.94 -7.15 -13.01
C LEU A 295 -29.14 -6.19 -13.03
N VAL A 296 -29.27 -5.33 -12.01
CA VAL A 296 -30.37 -4.36 -11.93
C VAL A 296 -30.30 -3.34 -13.08
N VAL A 297 -29.11 -2.82 -13.38
CA VAL A 297 -28.89 -1.86 -14.47
C VAL A 297 -29.25 -2.49 -15.82
N PHE A 298 -28.70 -3.66 -16.13
CA PHE A 298 -28.94 -4.30 -17.42
C PHE A 298 -30.37 -4.80 -17.59
N SER A 299 -30.99 -5.33 -16.54
CA SER A 299 -32.43 -5.70 -16.57
C SER A 299 -33.30 -4.49 -16.92
N ARG A 300 -33.02 -3.32 -16.34
CA ARG A 300 -33.78 -2.10 -16.64
C ARG A 300 -33.55 -1.60 -18.06
N ILE A 301 -32.29 -1.59 -18.52
CA ILE A 301 -31.96 -1.18 -19.89
C ILE A 301 -32.65 -2.09 -20.91
N GLN A 302 -32.61 -3.41 -20.69
CA GLN A 302 -33.28 -4.38 -21.57
C GLN A 302 -34.80 -4.17 -21.61
N LYS A 303 -35.47 -4.01 -20.45
CA LYS A 303 -36.91 -3.72 -20.39
C LYS A 303 -37.31 -2.45 -21.12
N GLN A 304 -36.45 -1.43 -21.13
CA GLN A 304 -36.73 -0.16 -21.81
C GLN A 304 -36.41 -0.19 -23.31
N LEU A 305 -35.42 -0.98 -23.73
CA LEU A 305 -35.08 -1.15 -25.16
C LEU A 305 -36.05 -2.09 -25.87
N ASN A 306 -36.55 -3.11 -25.15
CA ASN A 306 -37.52 -4.10 -25.60
C ASN A 306 -38.75 -4.08 -24.66
N PRO A 307 -39.64 -3.08 -24.76
CA PRO A 307 -40.86 -3.08 -23.98
C PRO A 307 -41.68 -4.34 -24.28
N PRO A 308 -42.32 -4.96 -23.28
CA PRO A 308 -43.20 -6.11 -23.53
C PRO A 308 -44.27 -5.73 -24.56
N LYS A 309 -44.58 -6.65 -25.48
CA LYS A 309 -45.65 -6.45 -26.46
C LYS A 309 -46.97 -6.22 -25.71
N LYS A 310 -47.79 -5.31 -26.23
CA LYS A 310 -48.99 -4.80 -25.57
C LYS A 310 -50.23 -5.69 -25.75
N ASP A 311 -50.06 -6.94 -26.16
CA ASP A 311 -51.16 -7.84 -26.52
C ASP A 311 -51.14 -9.02 -25.54
N ASP A 312 -51.88 -8.88 -24.44
CA ASP A 312 -52.46 -9.97 -23.62
C ASP A 312 -53.36 -9.41 -22.47
N GLU A 313 -53.86 -8.18 -22.57
CA GLU A 313 -54.88 -7.62 -21.63
C GLU A 313 -56.24 -7.31 -22.27
N ASP A 314 -56.47 -7.67 -23.55
CA ASP A 314 -57.77 -7.51 -24.23
C ASP A 314 -58.34 -8.85 -24.75
N ILE A 315 -58.20 -9.93 -23.98
CA ILE A 315 -59.05 -11.12 -24.14
C ILE A 315 -59.45 -11.62 -22.76
N PHE A 316 -60.48 -10.99 -22.18
CA PHE A 316 -61.60 -11.64 -21.48
C PHE A 316 -62.77 -10.65 -21.35
#